data_AF-A0A8T5U8K3-F1
#
_entry.id   AF-A0A8T5U8K3-F1
#
_cell.length_a   1.000
_cell.length_b   1.000
_cell.length_c   1.000
_cell.angle_alpha   90.00
_cell.angle_beta   90.00
_cell.angle_gamma   90.00
#
_symmetry.space_group_name_H-M   'P 1'
#
loop_
_entity.id
_entity.type
_entity.pdbx_description
1 polymer ?
#
loop_
_entity_poly.entity_id
_entity_poly.type
_entity_poly.pdbx_seq_one_letter_code
_entity_poly.pdbx_strand_id
1 'polypeptide(L)'
;MIFQGEATLFFVLWLIVATIIVALIIYIAVLLIASKTKASDKKFLIILLAFICVLIIPIILGAVSGVLGVIGNLIRFSGVNYLPQLTPIIGFLIILILVKFFLDITWDHAVWISLTTLFFLFLLYTMIPDLYSFLGFGI
;
A
#
# COMPACT_ATOMS: atom_id res chain seq x y z
N MET A 1 -20.72 12.37 4.50
CA MET A 1 -21.26 11.37 5.46
C MET A 1 -20.16 10.37 5.83
N ILE A 2 -19.04 10.87 6.39
CA ILE A 2 -17.80 10.08 6.65
C ILE A 2 -17.77 9.48 8.08
N PHE A 3 -18.80 9.77 8.90
CA PHE A 3 -18.81 9.46 10.34
C PHE A 3 -20.19 9.00 10.81
N GLN A 4 -20.72 7.92 10.24
CA GLN A 4 -21.82 7.19 10.88
C GLN A 4 -21.21 6.15 11.84
N GLY A 5 -21.56 6.25 13.12
CA GLY A 5 -20.75 5.78 14.25
C GLY A 5 -20.45 4.27 14.29
N GLU A 6 -21.29 3.42 13.74
CA GLU A 6 -21.07 1.96 13.75
C GLU A 6 -20.06 1.52 12.67
N ALA A 7 -20.16 2.05 11.46
CA ALA A 7 -19.21 1.75 10.37
C ALA A 7 -17.79 2.27 10.68
N THR A 8 -17.69 3.36 11.45
CA THR A 8 -16.40 3.97 11.83
C THR A 8 -15.60 3.05 12.76
N LEU A 9 -16.27 2.42 13.74
CA LEU A 9 -15.60 1.50 14.67
C LEU A 9 -15.05 0.27 13.93
N PHE A 10 -15.85 -0.34 13.05
CA PHE A 10 -15.41 -1.48 12.25
C PHE A 10 -14.25 -1.10 11.31
N PHE A 11 -14.28 0.07 10.69
CA PHE A 11 -13.17 0.55 9.88
C PHE A 11 -11.86 0.67 10.68
N VAL A 12 -11.89 1.31 11.85
CA VAL A 12 -10.70 1.45 12.70
C VAL A 12 -10.17 0.08 13.13
N LEU A 13 -11.05 -0.85 13.51
CA LEU A 13 -10.65 -2.22 13.86
C LEU A 13 -9.99 -2.94 12.68
N TRP A 14 -10.60 -2.87 11.49
CA TRP A 14 -10.06 -3.46 10.27
C TRP A 14 -8.71 -2.84 9.88
N LEU A 15 -8.56 -1.52 10.02
CA LEU A 15 -7.31 -0.81 9.78
C LEU A 15 -6.19 -1.30 10.70
N ILE A 16 -6.48 -1.47 11.99
CA ILE A 16 -5.53 -1.99 12.98
C ILE A 16 -5.13 -3.42 12.61
N VAL A 17 -6.10 -4.29 12.34
CA VAL A 17 -5.86 -5.69 11.95
C VAL A 17 -5.01 -5.77 10.68
N ALA A 18 -5.36 -4.99 9.65
CA ALA A 18 -4.61 -4.95 8.39
C ALA A 18 -3.19 -4.45 8.60
N THR A 19 -3.01 -3.42 9.41
CA THR A 19 -1.68 -2.89 9.76
C THR A 19 -0.83 -3.94 10.46
N ILE A 20 -1.38 -4.68 11.41
CA ILE A 20 -0.67 -5.76 12.11
C ILE A 20 -0.27 -6.86 11.13
N ILE A 21 -1.18 -7.30 10.27
CA ILE A 21 -0.91 -8.35 9.27
C ILE A 21 0.21 -7.91 8.32
N VAL A 22 0.12 -6.71 7.76
CA VAL A 22 1.14 -6.16 6.86
C VAL A 22 2.47 -5.96 7.57
N ALA A 23 2.48 -5.52 8.83
CA ALA A 23 3.70 -5.39 9.63
C ALA A 23 4.38 -6.75 9.82
N LEU A 24 3.62 -7.81 10.11
CA LEU A 24 4.15 -9.17 10.23
C LEU A 24 4.73 -9.66 8.90
N ILE A 25 4.05 -9.40 7.78
CA ILE A 25 4.55 -9.76 6.44
C ILE A 25 5.87 -9.05 6.13
N ILE A 26 5.93 -7.73 6.32
CA ILE A 26 7.15 -6.96 6.08
C ILE A 26 8.26 -7.45 7.00
N TYR A 27 7.96 -7.71 8.29
CA TYR A 27 8.94 -8.24 9.24
C TYR A 27 9.52 -9.58 8.78
N ILE A 28 8.68 -10.53 8.37
CA ILE A 28 9.11 -11.82 7.85
C ILE A 28 9.93 -11.64 6.56
N ALA A 29 9.48 -10.78 5.65
CA ALA A 29 10.21 -10.49 4.41
C ALA A 29 11.61 -9.93 4.70
N VAL A 30 11.73 -8.98 5.63
CA VAL A 30 13.02 -8.41 6.06
C VAL A 30 13.89 -9.47 6.74
N LEU A 31 13.29 -10.33 7.57
CA LEU A 31 14.00 -11.40 8.26
C LEU A 31 14.61 -12.42 7.29
N LEU A 32 13.87 -12.78 6.24
CA LEU A 32 14.26 -13.78 5.24
C LEU A 32 15.21 -13.22 4.18
N ILE A 33 14.99 -11.98 3.74
CA ILE A 33 15.72 -11.38 2.61
C ILE A 33 16.93 -10.58 3.08
N ALA A 34 16.80 -9.80 4.16
CA ALA A 34 17.87 -8.94 4.65
C ALA A 34 18.67 -9.63 5.77
N SER A 35 18.12 -9.70 6.97
CA SER A 35 18.71 -10.42 8.11
C SER A 35 17.82 -10.33 9.36
N LYS A 36 18.04 -11.25 10.32
CA LYS A 36 17.42 -11.20 11.66
C LYS A 36 17.76 -9.92 12.43
N THR A 37 19.01 -9.44 12.31
CA THR A 37 19.45 -8.21 12.99
C THR A 37 18.71 -7.00 12.46
N LYS A 38 18.65 -6.84 11.13
CA LYS A 38 17.91 -5.73 10.50
C LYS A 38 16.42 -5.76 10.82
N ALA A 39 15.79 -6.94 10.83
CA ALA A 39 14.37 -7.08 11.19
C ALA A 39 14.12 -6.61 12.63
N SER A 40 14.98 -6.99 13.58
CA SER A 40 14.88 -6.59 14.98
C SER A 40 15.14 -5.08 15.17
N ASP A 41 16.19 -4.55 14.55
CA ASP A 41 16.61 -3.15 14.70
C ASP A 41 15.58 -2.17 14.13
N LYS A 42 14.91 -2.57 13.04
CA LYS A 42 13.94 -1.74 12.32
C LYS A 42 12.48 -2.06 12.66
N LYS A 43 12.21 -2.84 13.72
CA LYS A 43 10.84 -3.27 14.10
C LYS A 43 9.82 -2.13 14.18
N PHE A 44 10.18 -0.99 14.75
CA PHE A 44 9.29 0.17 14.84
C PHE A 44 9.04 0.80 13.47
N LEU A 45 10.08 0.91 12.64
CA LEU A 45 9.98 1.43 11.28
C LEU A 45 9.18 0.50 10.37
N ILE A 46 9.22 -0.81 10.61
CA ILE A 46 8.39 -1.80 9.92
C ILE A 46 6.90 -1.60 10.26
N ILE A 47 6.56 -1.39 11.53
CA ILE A 47 5.18 -1.11 11.94
C ILE A 47 4.68 0.20 11.34
N LEU A 48 5.51 1.26 11.40
CA LEU A 48 5.19 2.54 10.79
C LEU A 48 5.00 2.42 9.27
N LEU A 49 5.89 1.67 8.60
CA LEU A 49 5.79 1.41 7.17
C LEU A 49 4.51 0.65 6.81
N ALA A 50 4.13 -0.36 7.60
CA ALA A 50 2.88 -1.09 7.41
C ALA A 50 1.66 -0.18 7.54
N PHE A 51 1.66 0.71 8.53
CA PHE A 51 0.59 1.69 8.71
C PHE A 51 0.48 2.64 7.51
N ILE A 52 1.62 3.16 7.02
CA ILE A 52 1.66 3.99 5.80
C ILE A 52 1.14 3.21 4.59
N CYS A 53 1.56 1.95 4.43
CA CYS A 53 1.11 1.07 3.35
C CYS A 53 -0.40 0.81 3.38
N VAL A 54 -1.00 0.63 4.56
CA VAL A 54 -2.42 0.30 4.68
C VAL A 54 -3.31 1.55 4.59
N LEU A 55 -2.89 2.67 5.19
CA LEU A 55 -3.72 3.88 5.27
C LEU A 55 -3.38 4.92 4.19
N ILE A 56 -2.10 5.27 4.08
CA ILE A 56 -1.66 6.44 3.31
C ILE A 56 -1.52 6.11 1.83
N ILE A 57 -0.94 4.95 1.49
CA ILE A 57 -0.70 4.55 0.10
C ILE A 57 -2.00 4.51 -0.71
N PRO A 58 -3.10 3.90 -0.25
CA PRO A 58 -4.36 3.91 -1.00
C PRO A 58 -4.84 5.33 -1.30
N ILE A 59 -4.81 6.23 -0.31
CA ILE A 59 -5.22 7.65 -0.49
C ILE A 59 -4.40 8.32 -1.59
N ILE A 60 -3.07 8.13 -1.55
CA ILE A 60 -2.16 8.69 -2.57
C ILE A 60 -2.48 8.09 -3.95
N LEU A 61 -2.68 6.78 -4.04
CA LEU A 61 -2.97 6.11 -5.31
C LEU A 61 -4.31 6.51 -5.90
N GLY A 62 -5.30 6.77 -5.05
CA GLY A 62 -6.56 7.40 -5.42
C GLY A 62 -6.38 8.74 -6.12
N ALA A 63 -5.65 9.64 -5.47
CA ALA A 63 -5.36 10.95 -6.03
C ALA A 63 -4.57 10.86 -7.33
N VAL A 64 -3.55 9.98 -7.39
CA VAL A 64 -2.77 9.71 -8.60
C VAL A 64 -3.67 9.21 -9.73
N SER A 65 -4.53 8.23 -9.48
CA SER A 65 -5.48 7.70 -10.47
C SER A 65 -6.44 8.78 -10.96
N GLY A 66 -6.94 9.63 -10.06
CA GLY A 66 -7.79 10.77 -10.41
C GLY A 66 -7.07 11.78 -11.33
N VAL A 67 -5.84 12.17 -10.99
CA VAL A 67 -5.01 13.08 -11.82
C VAL A 67 -4.69 12.45 -13.18
N LEU A 68 -4.28 11.19 -13.20
CA LEU A 68 -4.04 10.44 -14.45
C LEU A 68 -5.31 10.28 -15.28
N GLY A 69 -6.47 10.17 -14.64
CA GLY A 69 -7.78 10.16 -15.27
C GLY A 69 -8.08 11.46 -16.01
N VAL A 70 -7.85 12.61 -15.35
CA VAL A 70 -8.05 13.94 -15.96
C VAL A 70 -7.09 14.14 -17.13
N ILE A 71 -5.79 13.89 -16.92
CA ILE A 71 -4.78 14.06 -17.97
C ILE A 71 -5.06 13.12 -19.14
N GLY A 72 -5.32 11.85 -18.86
CA GLY A 72 -5.57 10.84 -19.88
C GLY A 72 -6.86 11.06 -20.67
N ASN A 73 -7.84 11.79 -20.12
CA ASN A 73 -9.01 12.23 -20.87
C ASN A 73 -8.68 13.31 -21.92
N LEU A 74 -7.59 14.07 -21.75
CA LEU A 74 -7.13 15.05 -22.72
C LEU A 74 -6.30 14.42 -23.85
N ILE A 75 -5.65 13.29 -23.58
CA ILE A 75 -4.74 12.60 -24.52
C ILE A 75 -5.23 11.19 -24.89
N ARG A 76 -6.55 10.99 -24.98
CA ARG A 76 -7.16 9.68 -25.24
C ARG A 76 -6.59 9.06 -26.51
N PHE A 77 -6.14 7.81 -26.40
CA PHE A 77 -5.71 7.01 -27.54
C PHE A 77 -6.84 6.04 -27.90
N SER A 78 -7.30 6.06 -29.15
CA SER A 78 -8.42 5.21 -29.61
C SER A 78 -9.70 5.37 -28.78
N GLY A 79 -9.96 6.58 -28.24
CA GLY A 79 -11.13 6.86 -27.42
C GLY A 79 -11.09 6.31 -25.98
N VAL A 80 -10.03 5.58 -25.61
CA VAL A 80 -9.85 4.98 -24.29
C VAL A 80 -8.76 5.72 -23.50
N ASN A 81 -8.97 5.87 -22.19
CA ASN A 81 -7.97 6.40 -21.29
C ASN A 81 -7.19 5.27 -20.61
N TYR A 82 -5.96 5.03 -21.05
CA TYR A 82 -5.07 4.01 -20.47
C TYR A 82 -4.21 4.51 -19.31
N LEU A 83 -4.12 5.83 -19.09
CA LEU A 83 -3.20 6.40 -18.08
C LEU A 83 -3.47 5.92 -16.64
N PRO A 84 -4.74 5.81 -16.18
CA PRO A 84 -5.03 5.26 -14.85
C PRO A 84 -4.49 3.85 -14.61
N GLN A 85 -4.23 3.06 -15.67
CA GLN A 85 -3.65 1.72 -15.55
C GLN A 85 -2.19 1.75 -15.07
N LEU A 86 -1.53 2.91 -15.06
CA LEU A 86 -0.19 3.09 -14.48
C LEU A 86 -0.21 3.23 -12.95
N THR A 87 -1.38 3.42 -12.33
CA THR A 87 -1.51 3.61 -10.87
C THR A 87 -0.83 2.51 -10.05
N PRO A 88 -0.99 1.20 -10.36
CA PRO A 88 -0.32 0.13 -9.61
C PRO A 88 1.21 0.20 -9.71
N ILE A 89 1.74 0.61 -10.87
CA ILE A 89 3.20 0.77 -11.08
C ILE A 89 3.72 1.90 -10.20
N ILE A 90 2.99 3.03 -10.14
CA ILE A 90 3.34 4.14 -9.25
C ILE A 90 3.28 3.70 -7.78
N GLY A 91 2.28 2.91 -7.39
CA GLY A 91 2.18 2.33 -6.06
C GLY A 91 3.38 1.46 -5.70
N PHE A 92 3.80 0.58 -6.62
CA PHE A 92 5.02 -0.20 -6.44
C PHE A 92 6.25 0.70 -6.22
N LEU A 93 6.44 1.72 -7.06
CA LEU A 93 7.60 2.62 -6.96
C LEU A 93 7.62 3.39 -5.63
N ILE A 94 6.47 3.83 -5.14
CA ILE A 94 6.37 4.51 -3.84
C ILE A 94 6.75 3.54 -2.71
N ILE A 95 6.18 2.33 -2.70
CA ILE A 95 6.50 1.31 -1.68
C ILE A 95 7.99 0.98 -1.73
N LEU A 96 8.57 0.84 -2.93
CA LEU A 96 10.00 0.59 -3.12
C LEU A 96 10.88 1.64 -2.47
N ILE A 97 10.57 2.91 -2.71
CA ILE A 97 11.29 4.04 -2.11
C ILE A 97 11.14 4.00 -0.58
N LEU A 98 9.92 3.83 -0.08
CA LEU A 98 9.68 3.78 1.37
C LEU A 98 10.44 2.62 2.03
N VAL A 99 10.37 1.40 1.47
CA VAL A 99 11.11 0.23 1.95
C VAL A 99 12.61 0.49 1.96
N LYS A 100 13.16 1.03 0.86
CA LYS A 100 14.59 1.32 0.72
C LYS A 100 15.10 2.27 1.80
N PHE A 101 14.36 3.35 2.07
CA PHE A 101 14.81 4.42 2.97
C PHE A 101 14.42 4.20 4.43
N PHE A 102 13.24 3.65 4.71
CA PHE A 102 12.83 3.36 6.09
C PHE A 102 13.65 2.22 6.69
N LEU A 103 13.90 1.16 5.91
CA LEU A 103 14.57 -0.03 6.43
C LEU A 103 16.08 0.01 6.25
N ASP A 104 16.59 0.93 5.44
CA ASP A 104 18.02 1.08 5.16
C ASP A 104 18.65 -0.26 4.72
N ILE A 105 18.19 -0.74 3.57
CA ILE A 105 18.60 -2.00 2.95
C ILE A 105 19.11 -1.76 1.52
N THR A 106 19.70 -2.77 0.89
CA THR A 106 20.14 -2.68 -0.52
C THR A 106 18.94 -2.58 -1.47
N TRP A 107 19.14 -2.01 -2.66
CA TRP A 107 18.08 -1.90 -3.67
C TRP A 107 17.52 -3.25 -4.10
N ASP A 108 18.39 -4.26 -4.26
CA ASP A 108 17.98 -5.62 -4.60
C ASP A 108 17.02 -6.21 -3.56
N HIS A 109 17.38 -6.12 -2.27
CA HIS A 109 16.48 -6.58 -1.20
C HIS A 109 15.19 -5.75 -1.12
N ALA A 110 15.28 -4.43 -1.34
CA ALA A 110 14.14 -3.54 -1.31
C ALA A 110 13.11 -3.90 -2.39
N VAL A 111 13.56 -4.28 -3.60
CA VAL A 111 12.67 -4.74 -4.68
C VAL A 111 11.86 -5.95 -4.22
N TRP A 112 12.52 -6.99 -3.71
CA TRP A 112 11.85 -8.21 -3.27
C TRP A 112 10.88 -7.97 -2.12
N ILE A 113 11.30 -7.21 -1.10
CA ILE A 113 10.44 -6.89 0.05
C ILE A 113 9.22 -6.08 -0.41
N SER A 114 9.40 -5.14 -1.34
CA SER A 114 8.31 -4.31 -1.87
C SER A 114 7.33 -5.11 -2.71
N LEU A 115 7.81 -6.02 -3.56
CA LEU A 115 6.97 -6.94 -4.33
C LEU A 115 6.15 -7.85 -3.41
N THR A 116 6.79 -8.45 -2.39
CA THR A 116 6.09 -9.26 -1.39
C THR A 116 5.03 -8.44 -0.67
N THR A 117 5.37 -7.22 -0.23
CA THR A 117 4.42 -6.32 0.46
C THR A 117 3.23 -5.98 -0.42
N LEU A 118 3.47 -5.60 -1.68
CA LEU A 118 2.42 -5.27 -2.63
C LEU A 118 1.51 -6.47 -2.93
N PHE A 119 2.09 -7.65 -3.10
CA PHE A 119 1.33 -8.89 -3.32
C PHE A 119 0.38 -9.18 -2.16
N PHE A 120 0.85 -9.09 -0.92
CA PHE A 120 -0.03 -9.34 0.23
C PHE A 120 -1.02 -8.20 0.49
N LEU A 121 -0.66 -6.94 0.22
CA LEU A 121 -1.63 -5.83 0.24
C LEU A 121 -2.77 -6.08 -0.75
N PHE A 122 -2.45 -6.55 -1.96
CA PHE A 122 -3.46 -6.90 -2.95
C PHE A 122 -4.38 -8.03 -2.46
N LEU A 123 -3.82 -9.10 -1.87
CA LEU A 123 -4.63 -10.17 -1.28
C LEU A 123 -5.52 -9.65 -0.14
N LEU A 124 -4.99 -8.81 0.73
CA LEU A 124 -5.71 -8.25 1.87
C LEU A 124 -6.90 -7.40 1.41
N TYR A 125 -6.70 -6.50 0.45
CA TYR A 125 -7.78 -5.68 -0.09
C TYR A 125 -8.82 -6.48 -0.88
N THR A 126 -8.42 -7.61 -1.48
CA THR A 126 -9.35 -8.52 -2.17
C THR A 126 -10.19 -9.33 -1.17
N MET A 127 -9.60 -9.76 -0.05
CA MET A 127 -10.27 -10.56 0.97
C MET A 127 -11.10 -9.73 1.96
N ILE A 128 -10.81 -8.43 2.10
CA ILE A 128 -11.52 -7.51 2.99
C ILE A 128 -12.04 -6.32 2.18
N PRO A 129 -13.15 -6.48 1.43
CA PRO A 129 -13.69 -5.44 0.55
C PRO A 129 -14.08 -4.16 1.30
N ASP A 130 -14.45 -4.25 2.58
CA ASP A 130 -14.82 -3.11 3.41
C ASP A 130 -13.66 -2.12 3.63
N LEU A 131 -12.41 -2.63 3.62
CA LEU A 131 -11.22 -1.80 3.71
C LEU A 131 -10.99 -1.03 2.40
N TYR A 132 -11.31 -1.66 1.27
CA TYR A 132 -11.24 -1.05 -0.06
C TYR A 132 -12.35 -0.02 -0.30
N SER A 133 -13.58 -0.33 0.09
CA SER A 133 -14.75 0.53 -0.10
C SER A 133 -14.71 1.78 0.80
N PHE A 134 -14.28 1.64 2.06
CA PHE A 134 -14.22 2.77 3.00
C PHE A 134 -13.16 3.81 2.62
N LEU A 135 -12.07 3.40 1.97
CA LEU A 135 -11.02 4.31 1.50
C LEU A 135 -11.45 5.13 0.27
N GLY A 136 -12.69 4.99 -0.20
CA GLY A 136 -13.28 5.81 -1.26
C GLY A 136 -12.90 5.38 -2.68
N PHE A 137 -12.48 4.12 -2.86
CA PHE A 137 -12.10 3.57 -4.17
C PHE A 137 -13.13 2.59 -4.77
N GLY A 138 -14.20 2.29 -4.03
CA GLY A 138 -15.39 1.69 -4.60
C GLY A 138 -16.13 2.73 -5.45
N ILE A 139 -16.19 2.48 -6.75
CA ILE A 139 -17.18 3.10 -7.63
C ILE A 139 -18.55 2.52 -7.25
#